data_AF-A0A3B3VRU5-F1
#
_entry.id   AF-A0A3B3VRU5-F1
#
_cell.length_a   1.000
_cell.length_b   1.000
_cell.length_c   1.000
_cell.angle_alpha   90.00
_cell.angle_beta   90.00
_cell.angle_gamma   90.00
#
_symmetry.space_group_name_H-M   'P 1'
#
loop_
_entity.id
_entity.type
_entity.pdbx_description
1 polymer ?
#
loop_
_entity_poly.entity_id
_entity_poly.type
_entity_poly.pdbx_seq_one_letter_code
_entity_poly.pdbx_strand_id
1 'polypeptide(L)'
;MSSPLSPSKTPPPLPEKKRHIHQYLQFCSTSSTDPSAVSFYQKYKVRQRDQDSAHQLDHLTTGSAPSVGPFPAPALPPKKKQQDTQSDNEDSSVDHQQGSEFSQRNGEEDEEDELLLADPNEIRHRITLKSEEEEGPDVKAASPEILLVQATQPGSSEQNQYQEAFLCTYRGFATPSDVISKLQRRYRILREGGAADLTAARNSIQLLVRVVAGLSSVELEPDLLLLLSDLVFCLLIGGELGMARLLHANILSKMEERWKLIGSPQSLRPLAAKGVAARPGTLLDFRSQDLAEQLTLLDSDLFCKIQLPEVLLWSKEQNEERSPHLTEFTQHFNNVSFWVRSVVILQDKAQDREKHLLKFLKVMKHLRKLNNFNSYLSILSALDSAPLRRLDWQRSTAESLEDMSSLIDSSSSFRAYRAALAEAEPPCIPYLGLILQDLTFVHLGNPDTLTTSLGSKVNFSKCWQQFNILDTLRGFQRERYSLARDDDIMSFFNDFSDHLAEEALWELSLRIRPRNAPRANQR
;
A
#
# COMPACT_ATOMS: atom_id res chain seq x y z
N MET A 1 -40.85 -30.77 -41.82
CA MET A 1 -41.25 -29.38 -41.54
C MET A 1 -41.67 -29.33 -40.08
N SER A 2 -40.81 -28.78 -39.22
CA SER A 2 -40.96 -28.85 -37.76
C SER A 2 -40.54 -27.51 -37.16
N SER A 3 -41.36 -26.95 -36.27
CA SER A 3 -40.96 -26.03 -35.18
C SER A 3 -41.00 -26.83 -33.86
N PRO A 4 -40.64 -26.32 -32.64
CA PRO A 4 -39.98 -25.08 -32.19
C PRO A 4 -38.83 -25.32 -31.13
N LEU A 5 -38.18 -24.25 -30.59
CA LEU A 5 -37.84 -24.01 -29.14
C LEU A 5 -36.64 -23.06 -28.92
N SER A 6 -36.74 -22.23 -27.86
CA SER A 6 -35.82 -21.18 -27.39
C SER A 6 -34.71 -21.72 -26.41
N PRO A 7 -33.99 -20.90 -25.61
CA PRO A 7 -32.56 -20.56 -25.76
C PRO A 7 -31.62 -21.09 -24.63
N SER A 8 -30.29 -21.11 -24.83
CA SER A 8 -29.32 -21.24 -23.72
C SER A 8 -27.96 -20.56 -23.99
N LYS A 9 -27.34 -20.06 -22.90
CA LYS A 9 -26.13 -19.22 -22.79
C LYS A 9 -24.83 -20.04 -22.83
N THR A 10 -23.78 -19.54 -23.47
CA THR A 10 -22.35 -19.62 -23.04
C THR A 10 -21.46 -18.67 -23.88
N PRO A 11 -20.45 -17.99 -23.29
CA PRO A 11 -19.40 -17.27 -24.02
C PRO A 11 -18.27 -18.22 -24.50
N PRO A 12 -17.44 -17.82 -25.49
CA PRO A 12 -16.46 -18.70 -26.14
C PRO A 12 -15.24 -19.03 -25.24
N PRO A 13 -14.47 -20.10 -25.55
CA PRO A 13 -13.38 -20.57 -24.69
C PRO A 13 -12.13 -19.68 -24.77
N LEU A 14 -11.39 -19.61 -23.67
CA LEU A 14 -10.10 -18.94 -23.53
C LEU A 14 -8.97 -19.70 -24.28
N PRO A 15 -7.89 -19.02 -24.73
CA PRO A 15 -6.78 -19.67 -25.45
C PRO A 15 -5.88 -20.53 -24.54
N GLU A 16 -5.27 -21.58 -25.10
CA GLU A 16 -4.38 -22.51 -24.40
C GLU A 16 -3.05 -21.88 -23.93
N LYS A 17 -2.61 -22.27 -22.71
CA LYS A 17 -1.30 -21.91 -22.13
C LYS A 17 -0.15 -22.48 -22.99
N LYS A 18 0.57 -21.63 -23.73
CA LYS A 18 1.78 -22.03 -24.45
C LYS A 18 2.98 -22.24 -23.51
N ARG A 19 3.53 -23.45 -23.54
CA ARG A 19 4.79 -23.90 -22.94
C ARG A 19 5.99 -23.38 -23.75
N HIS A 20 6.64 -22.27 -23.38
CA HIS A 20 7.92 -21.88 -24.03
C HIS A 20 9.02 -21.31 -23.11
N ILE A 21 8.94 -21.50 -21.78
CA ILE A 21 10.03 -21.08 -20.87
C ILE A 21 11.19 -22.09 -20.82
N HIS A 22 10.89 -23.39 -20.94
CA HIS A 22 11.92 -24.44 -20.82
C HIS A 22 12.89 -24.52 -22.02
N GLN A 23 12.44 -24.18 -23.24
CA GLN A 23 13.32 -24.14 -24.42
C GLN A 23 14.24 -22.91 -24.44
N TYR A 24 13.77 -21.77 -23.94
CA TYR A 24 14.57 -20.55 -23.81
C TYR A 24 15.71 -20.73 -22.79
N LEU A 25 15.42 -21.36 -21.65
CA LEU A 25 16.42 -21.63 -20.60
C LEU A 25 17.48 -22.66 -21.00
N GLN A 26 17.15 -23.57 -21.91
CA GLN A 26 18.10 -24.55 -22.44
C GLN A 26 19.08 -23.91 -23.44
N PHE A 27 18.63 -22.91 -24.20
CA PHE A 27 19.46 -22.14 -25.14
C PHE A 27 20.48 -21.22 -24.43
N CYS A 28 20.11 -20.62 -23.30
CA CYS A 28 21.03 -19.76 -22.53
C CYS A 28 22.14 -20.54 -21.80
N SER A 29 22.02 -21.87 -21.67
CA SER A 29 22.98 -22.70 -20.92
C SER A 29 24.23 -23.09 -21.72
N THR A 30 24.23 -22.90 -23.04
CA THR A 30 25.34 -23.31 -23.91
C THR A 30 26.35 -22.21 -24.21
N SER A 31 26.16 -20.99 -23.68
CA SER A 31 26.85 -19.80 -24.21
C SER A 31 27.61 -18.93 -23.19
N SER A 32 27.74 -19.33 -21.92
CA SER A 32 28.44 -18.49 -20.92
C SER A 32 29.61 -19.21 -20.27
N THR A 33 30.83 -18.72 -20.54
CA THR A 33 32.12 -19.16 -19.97
C THR A 33 32.50 -18.40 -18.69
N ASP A 34 31.53 -18.09 -17.81
CA ASP A 34 31.78 -17.42 -16.53
C ASP A 34 31.73 -18.42 -15.35
N PRO A 35 32.87 -18.71 -14.67
CA PRO A 35 32.94 -19.66 -13.56
C PRO A 35 32.15 -19.26 -12.30
N SER A 36 31.74 -18.00 -12.17
CA SER A 36 30.99 -17.52 -10.99
C SER A 36 29.51 -17.93 -11.02
N ALA A 37 28.92 -18.02 -12.22
CA ALA A 37 27.53 -18.43 -12.42
C ALA A 37 27.30 -19.93 -12.15
N VAL A 38 28.30 -20.77 -12.45
CA VAL A 38 28.24 -22.23 -12.29
C VAL A 38 28.21 -22.63 -10.80
N SER A 39 28.96 -21.94 -9.94
CA SER A 39 29.00 -22.22 -8.49
C SER A 39 27.69 -21.86 -7.78
N PHE A 40 27.05 -20.76 -8.19
CA PHE A 40 25.73 -20.36 -7.69
C PHE A 40 24.65 -21.36 -8.13
N TYR A 41 24.71 -21.85 -9.38
CA TYR A 41 23.77 -22.84 -9.91
C TYR A 41 23.95 -24.25 -9.32
N GLN A 42 25.17 -24.65 -8.94
CA GLN A 42 25.42 -25.89 -8.21
C GLN A 42 24.85 -25.86 -6.79
N LYS A 43 24.96 -24.73 -6.08
CA LYS A 43 24.28 -24.54 -4.78
C LYS A 43 22.76 -24.56 -4.90
N TYR A 44 22.21 -24.03 -5.99
CA TYR A 44 20.78 -24.07 -6.27
C TYR A 44 20.27 -25.50 -6.58
N LYS A 45 21.01 -26.28 -7.39
CA LYS A 45 20.67 -27.69 -7.69
C LYS A 45 20.77 -28.65 -6.49
N VAL A 46 21.64 -28.35 -5.52
CA VAL A 46 21.71 -29.14 -4.27
C VAL A 46 20.47 -28.88 -3.41
N ARG A 47 20.04 -27.61 -3.27
CA ARG A 47 18.78 -27.25 -2.59
C ARG A 47 17.53 -27.82 -3.26
N GLN A 48 17.52 -27.93 -4.59
CA GLN A 48 16.38 -28.47 -5.33
C GLN A 48 16.29 -30.01 -5.21
N ARG A 49 17.43 -30.72 -5.11
CA ARG A 49 17.43 -32.17 -4.83
C ARG A 49 16.93 -32.51 -3.41
N ASP A 50 17.17 -31.62 -2.44
CA ASP A 50 16.65 -31.76 -1.08
C ASP A 50 15.15 -31.46 -0.99
N GLN A 51 14.61 -30.60 -1.88
CA GLN A 51 13.17 -30.35 -2.02
C GLN A 51 12.44 -31.47 -2.79
N ASP A 52 13.03 -32.02 -3.86
CA ASP A 52 12.42 -33.11 -4.63
C ASP A 52 12.42 -34.45 -3.88
N SER A 53 13.36 -34.64 -2.94
CA SER A 53 13.38 -35.81 -2.04
C SER A 53 12.29 -35.74 -0.97
N ALA A 54 11.81 -34.54 -0.61
CA ALA A 54 10.68 -34.34 0.29
C ALA A 54 9.32 -34.50 -0.43
N HIS A 55 9.25 -34.21 -1.73
CA HIS A 55 8.03 -34.33 -2.53
C HIS A 55 7.74 -35.75 -3.06
N GLN A 56 8.69 -36.70 -3.00
CA GLN A 56 8.44 -38.08 -3.44
C GLN A 56 7.79 -39.00 -2.40
N LEU A 57 7.63 -38.58 -1.14
CA LEU A 57 6.89 -39.35 -0.14
C LEU A 57 5.39 -39.01 -0.04
N ASP A 58 4.92 -37.96 -0.71
CA ASP A 58 3.51 -37.51 -0.65
C ASP A 58 2.58 -38.19 -1.67
N HIS A 59 3.11 -39.02 -2.59
CA HIS A 59 2.31 -39.75 -3.56
C HIS A 59 2.10 -41.22 -3.18
N LEU A 60 1.45 -41.48 -2.04
CA LEU A 60 0.70 -42.71 -1.78
C LEU A 60 -0.24 -42.45 -0.60
N THR A 61 -1.43 -41.89 -0.86
CA THR A 61 -2.74 -42.34 -0.35
C THR A 61 -3.79 -41.26 -0.62
N THR A 62 -4.70 -41.59 -1.54
CA THR A 62 -5.91 -40.84 -1.88
C THR A 62 -6.96 -40.98 -0.79
N GLY A 63 -7.53 -39.86 -0.34
CA GLY A 63 -8.73 -39.80 0.50
C GLY A 63 -9.32 -38.39 0.48
N SER A 64 -10.46 -38.23 -0.20
CA SER A 64 -11.11 -36.98 -0.55
C SER A 64 -11.65 -36.17 0.64
N ALA A 65 -11.33 -34.87 0.71
CA ALA A 65 -12.16 -33.79 1.26
C ALA A 65 -11.61 -32.42 0.77
N PRO A 66 -12.46 -31.41 0.48
CA PRO A 66 -12.01 -30.13 -0.06
C PRO A 66 -11.42 -29.29 1.08
N SER A 67 -10.14 -28.93 0.97
CA SER A 67 -9.45 -28.05 1.92
C SER A 67 -9.36 -26.65 1.32
N VAL A 68 -10.02 -25.68 1.95
CA VAL A 68 -9.68 -24.27 1.81
C VAL A 68 -8.30 -24.09 2.44
N GLY A 69 -7.35 -23.53 1.69
CA GLY A 69 -5.98 -23.32 2.14
C GLY A 69 -5.89 -22.24 3.24
N PRO A 70 -4.85 -22.26 4.08
CA PRO A 70 -4.67 -21.24 5.11
C PRO A 70 -4.47 -19.86 4.48
N PHE A 71 -5.12 -18.84 5.05
CA PHE A 71 -4.84 -17.45 4.71
C PHE A 71 -3.40 -17.12 5.12
N PRO A 72 -2.54 -16.63 4.19
CA PRO A 72 -1.27 -16.09 4.60
C PRO A 72 -1.53 -14.83 5.43
N ALA A 73 -0.72 -14.62 6.48
CA ALA A 73 -0.46 -13.28 7.02
C ALA A 73 -0.20 -12.31 5.85
N PRO A 74 -0.37 -10.97 5.97
CA PRO A 74 -0.12 -10.05 4.87
C PRO A 74 1.29 -10.27 4.32
N ALA A 75 1.38 -11.12 3.30
CA ALA A 75 2.59 -11.41 2.61
C ALA A 75 2.67 -10.27 1.62
N LEU A 76 3.61 -9.37 1.88
CA LEU A 76 4.05 -8.41 0.89
C LEU A 76 4.22 -9.17 -0.42
N PRO A 77 3.65 -8.70 -1.55
CA PRO A 77 3.83 -9.38 -2.82
C PRO A 77 5.32 -9.62 -3.06
N PRO A 78 5.73 -10.79 -3.57
CA PRO A 78 7.14 -11.11 -3.69
C PRO A 78 7.85 -10.08 -4.59
N LYS A 79 8.98 -9.53 -4.10
CA LYS A 79 9.87 -8.61 -4.84
C LYS A 79 10.25 -9.25 -6.18
N LYS A 80 9.64 -8.80 -7.28
CA LYS A 80 10.16 -9.07 -8.62
C LYS A 80 11.24 -8.03 -8.93
N LYS A 81 12.48 -8.47 -9.11
CA LYS A 81 13.53 -7.66 -9.73
C LYS A 81 13.01 -7.21 -11.10
N GLN A 82 12.88 -5.90 -11.29
CA GLN A 82 12.76 -5.32 -12.62
C GLN A 82 14.07 -5.61 -13.37
N GLN A 83 13.94 -6.29 -14.52
CA GLN A 83 15.00 -6.34 -15.52
C GLN A 83 14.90 -5.04 -16.31
N ASP A 84 15.96 -4.23 -16.25
CA ASP A 84 16.20 -3.15 -17.19
C ASP A 84 16.30 -3.75 -18.59
N THR A 85 15.36 -3.40 -19.48
CA THR A 85 15.54 -3.59 -20.92
C THR A 85 16.46 -2.49 -21.42
N GLN A 86 17.77 -2.78 -21.49
CA GLN A 86 18.68 -2.12 -22.41
C GLN A 86 18.28 -2.51 -23.84
N SER A 87 17.89 -1.53 -24.65
CA SER A 87 17.79 -1.68 -26.10
C SER A 87 19.17 -1.50 -26.70
N ASP A 88 19.75 -2.60 -27.21
CA ASP A 88 20.93 -2.58 -28.05
C ASP A 88 20.59 -1.90 -29.39
N ASN A 89 21.17 -0.72 -29.62
CA ASN A 89 21.28 -0.12 -30.96
C ASN A 89 22.67 -0.45 -31.49
N GLU A 90 22.74 -1.32 -32.49
CA GLU A 90 23.93 -1.47 -33.33
C GLU A 90 23.96 -0.42 -34.44
N ASP A 91 25.21 -0.08 -34.75
CA ASP A 91 25.74 1.07 -35.44
C ASP A 91 25.35 1.18 -36.92
N SER A 92 24.94 2.38 -37.35
CA SER A 92 25.22 2.89 -38.69
C SER A 92 25.35 4.42 -38.65
N SER A 93 26.58 4.88 -38.43
CA SER A 93 27.06 6.21 -38.80
C SER A 93 26.75 6.48 -40.29
N VAL A 94 26.24 7.63 -40.74
CA VAL A 94 26.67 9.03 -40.59
C VAL A 94 25.43 9.92 -40.92
N ASP A 95 25.34 11.15 -40.40
CA ASP A 95 24.37 12.26 -40.72
C ASP A 95 23.14 12.56 -39.83
N HIS A 96 23.14 12.29 -38.51
CA HIS A 96 22.00 12.65 -37.62
C HIS A 96 22.37 13.43 -36.34
N GLN A 97 23.23 14.45 -36.41
CA GLN A 97 23.47 15.35 -35.26
C GLN A 97 22.63 16.65 -35.25
N GLN A 98 21.98 17.03 -36.35
CA GLN A 98 21.14 18.26 -36.38
C GLN A 98 19.64 18.02 -36.16
N GLY A 99 19.14 16.77 -36.31
CA GLY A 99 17.71 16.46 -36.18
C GLY A 99 17.22 16.18 -34.76
N SER A 100 18.09 15.69 -33.86
CA SER A 100 17.70 15.35 -32.48
C SER A 100 17.67 16.57 -31.57
N GLU A 101 18.62 17.51 -31.71
CA GLU A 101 18.62 18.78 -30.98
C GLU A 101 17.42 19.65 -31.38
N PHE A 102 17.02 19.65 -32.66
CA PHE A 102 15.86 20.39 -33.14
C PHE A 102 14.53 19.79 -32.65
N SER A 103 14.43 18.46 -32.54
CA SER A 103 13.23 17.80 -32.00
C SER A 103 13.10 17.94 -30.48
N GLN A 104 14.22 17.93 -29.74
CA GLN A 104 14.21 18.23 -28.30
C GLN A 104 13.87 19.69 -28.02
N ARG A 105 14.43 20.62 -28.78
CA ARG A 105 14.18 22.05 -28.63
C ARG A 105 12.73 22.43 -28.94
N ASN A 106 12.13 21.83 -29.98
CA ASN A 106 10.70 22.02 -30.26
C ASN A 106 9.81 21.42 -29.16
N GLY A 107 10.20 20.30 -28.55
CA GLY A 107 9.47 19.69 -27.43
C GLY A 107 9.52 20.55 -26.16
N GLU A 108 10.67 21.14 -25.84
CA GLU A 108 10.83 22.04 -24.69
C GLU A 108 10.05 23.36 -24.87
N GLU A 109 10.00 23.90 -26.09
CA GLU A 109 9.19 25.08 -26.42
C GLU A 109 7.69 24.78 -26.29
N ASP A 110 7.23 23.63 -26.77
CA ASP A 110 5.84 23.19 -26.63
C ASP A 110 5.43 22.97 -25.16
N GLU A 111 6.34 22.41 -24.33
CA GLU A 111 6.12 22.24 -22.88
C GLU A 111 6.03 23.59 -22.15
N GLU A 112 6.89 24.55 -22.50
CA GLU A 112 6.86 25.88 -21.89
C GLU A 112 5.58 26.64 -22.27
N ASP A 113 5.14 26.54 -23.52
CA ASP A 113 3.88 27.11 -23.99
C ASP A 113 2.67 26.51 -23.25
N GLU A 114 2.62 25.18 -23.12
CA GLU A 114 1.57 24.49 -22.37
C GLU A 114 1.56 24.90 -20.89
N LEU A 115 2.74 25.05 -20.28
CA LEU A 115 2.89 25.43 -18.88
C LEU A 115 2.45 26.87 -18.59
N LEU A 116 2.38 27.75 -19.59
CA LEU A 116 2.04 29.17 -19.42
C LEU A 116 0.60 29.52 -19.78
N LEU A 117 -0.19 28.58 -20.31
CA LEU A 117 -1.59 28.82 -20.67
C LEU A 117 -2.44 29.36 -19.51
N ALA A 118 -3.14 30.47 -19.71
CA ALA A 118 -4.04 31.07 -18.73
C ALA A 118 -5.53 30.98 -19.12
N ASP A 119 -5.86 30.87 -20.41
CA ASP A 119 -7.23 30.78 -20.91
C ASP A 119 -7.81 29.37 -20.69
N PRO A 120 -8.91 29.21 -19.92
CA PRO A 120 -9.60 27.93 -19.73
C PRO A 120 -9.98 27.23 -21.04
N ASN A 121 -10.31 27.98 -22.10
CA ASN A 121 -10.69 27.39 -23.38
C ASN A 121 -9.49 26.72 -24.05
N GLU A 122 -8.34 27.39 -24.10
CA GLU A 122 -7.11 26.83 -24.68
C GLU A 122 -6.66 25.58 -23.92
N ILE A 123 -6.74 25.61 -22.59
CA ILE A 123 -6.44 24.46 -21.73
C ILE A 123 -7.38 23.29 -22.07
N ARG A 124 -8.69 23.54 -22.22
CA ARG A 124 -9.67 22.50 -22.56
C ARG A 124 -9.38 21.84 -23.92
N HIS A 125 -8.85 22.58 -24.90
CA HIS A 125 -8.48 22.01 -26.21
C HIS A 125 -7.24 21.09 -26.14
N ARG A 126 -6.39 21.23 -25.12
CA ARG A 126 -5.21 20.38 -24.90
C ARG A 126 -5.53 19.13 -24.06
N ILE A 127 -6.76 19.01 -23.55
CA ILE A 127 -7.22 17.89 -22.73
C ILE A 127 -8.00 16.89 -23.58
N THR A 128 -7.69 15.61 -23.43
CA THR A 128 -8.58 14.54 -23.88
C THR A 128 -9.67 14.35 -22.82
N LEU A 129 -10.92 14.59 -23.22
CA LEU A 129 -12.08 14.47 -22.35
C LEU A 129 -12.53 13.00 -22.18
N LYS A 130 -13.10 12.69 -21.03
CA LYS A 130 -13.76 11.40 -20.78
C LYS A 130 -15.06 11.27 -21.58
N SER A 131 -15.53 10.03 -21.75
CA SER A 131 -16.89 9.78 -22.26
C SER A 131 -17.94 9.99 -21.16
N GLU A 132 -19.21 10.14 -21.54
CA GLU A 132 -20.32 10.31 -20.58
C GLU A 132 -20.52 9.07 -19.68
N GLU A 133 -20.08 7.89 -20.13
CA GLU A 133 -20.18 6.63 -19.38
C GLU A 133 -19.07 6.49 -18.31
N GLU A 134 -18.01 7.30 -18.38
CA GLU A 134 -16.87 7.23 -17.48
C GLU A 134 -17.10 8.08 -16.21
N GLU A 135 -16.87 7.50 -15.04
CA GLU A 135 -16.95 8.21 -13.76
C GLU A 135 -15.75 9.13 -13.52
N GLY A 136 -15.95 10.24 -12.80
CA GLY A 136 -14.89 11.17 -12.38
C GLY A 136 -14.85 12.51 -13.10
N PRO A 137 -13.75 13.27 -13.04
CA PRO A 137 -13.63 14.58 -13.66
C PRO A 137 -13.57 14.48 -15.17
N ASP A 138 -13.88 15.58 -15.86
CA ASP A 138 -13.86 15.69 -17.33
C ASP A 138 -12.54 15.23 -17.98
N VAL A 139 -11.43 15.32 -17.25
CA VAL A 139 -10.09 15.03 -17.75
C VAL A 139 -9.81 13.54 -17.78
N LYS A 140 -9.67 12.97 -18.98
CA LYS A 140 -9.24 11.58 -19.20
C LYS A 140 -7.73 11.47 -19.32
N ALA A 141 -7.13 12.32 -20.15
CA ALA A 141 -5.69 12.34 -20.37
C ALA A 141 -5.20 13.71 -20.86
N ALA A 142 -4.00 14.09 -20.42
CA ALA A 142 -3.30 15.28 -20.91
C ALA A 142 -1.78 15.18 -20.62
N SER A 143 -0.99 16.16 -21.07
CA SER A 143 0.43 16.27 -20.72
C SER A 143 0.57 16.63 -19.24
N PRO A 144 1.70 16.30 -18.58
CA PRO A 144 1.96 16.69 -17.19
C PRO A 144 1.76 18.20 -16.95
N GLU A 145 2.17 19.04 -17.90
CA GLU A 145 2.07 20.50 -17.88
C GLU A 145 0.61 20.94 -17.87
N ILE A 146 -0.20 20.39 -18.78
CA ILE A 146 -1.63 20.69 -18.88
C ILE A 146 -2.40 20.19 -17.65
N LEU A 147 -2.06 19.02 -17.09
CA LEU A 147 -2.68 18.54 -15.85
C LEU A 147 -2.37 19.50 -14.68
N LEU A 148 -1.13 19.98 -14.58
CA LEU A 148 -0.71 20.96 -13.58
C LEU A 148 -1.45 22.28 -13.78
N VAL A 149 -1.52 22.80 -15.01
CA VAL A 149 -2.23 24.04 -15.33
C VAL A 149 -3.73 23.90 -15.05
N GLN A 150 -4.34 22.78 -15.42
CA GLN A 150 -5.73 22.46 -15.08
C GLN A 150 -5.92 22.48 -13.56
N ALA A 151 -4.98 21.96 -12.76
CA ALA A 151 -5.08 21.98 -11.30
C ALA A 151 -5.00 23.39 -10.71
N THR A 152 -4.54 24.40 -11.47
CA THR A 152 -4.53 25.82 -11.06
C THR A 152 -5.78 26.61 -11.47
N GLN A 153 -6.74 25.98 -12.16
CA GLN A 153 -7.98 26.67 -12.58
C GLN A 153 -8.88 27.01 -11.39
N PRO A 154 -9.63 28.13 -11.45
CA PRO A 154 -10.49 28.60 -10.35
C PRO A 154 -11.63 27.61 -10.04
N GLY A 155 -12.00 27.50 -8.76
CA GLY A 155 -12.76 26.37 -8.23
C GLY A 155 -14.28 26.43 -8.43
N SER A 156 -14.80 25.52 -9.27
CA SER A 156 -16.10 24.88 -9.09
C SER A 156 -15.98 23.66 -8.14
N SER A 157 -17.10 23.01 -7.77
CA SER A 157 -17.05 21.78 -6.97
C SER A 157 -16.24 20.66 -7.67
N GLU A 158 -16.44 20.48 -8.98
CA GLU A 158 -15.73 19.48 -9.78
C GLU A 158 -14.24 19.80 -9.92
N GLN A 159 -13.93 21.08 -10.10
CA GLN A 159 -12.54 21.54 -10.18
C GLN A 159 -11.78 21.33 -8.87
N ASN A 160 -12.43 21.52 -7.72
CA ASN A 160 -11.82 21.22 -6.44
C ASN A 160 -11.53 19.73 -6.29
N GLN A 161 -12.42 18.85 -6.74
CA GLN A 161 -12.17 17.40 -6.75
C GLN A 161 -11.01 17.02 -7.67
N TYR A 162 -10.93 17.62 -8.86
CA TYR A 162 -9.79 17.44 -9.75
C TYR A 162 -8.47 17.84 -9.07
N GLN A 163 -8.45 19.01 -8.41
CA GLN A 163 -7.27 19.48 -7.69
C GLN A 163 -6.87 18.54 -6.55
N GLU A 164 -7.83 18.00 -5.78
CA GLU A 164 -7.55 16.97 -4.77
C GLU A 164 -6.97 15.69 -5.39
N ALA A 165 -7.53 15.22 -6.50
CA ALA A 165 -7.02 14.05 -7.20
C ALA A 165 -5.59 14.27 -7.70
N PHE A 166 -5.33 15.40 -8.36
CA PHE A 166 -3.99 15.78 -8.80
C PHE A 166 -2.99 15.79 -7.64
N LEU A 167 -3.31 16.49 -6.54
CA LEU A 167 -2.42 16.59 -5.37
C LEU A 167 -2.14 15.22 -4.73
N CYS A 168 -3.12 14.33 -4.75
CA CYS A 168 -3.02 12.99 -4.20
C CYS A 168 -2.16 12.07 -5.09
N THR A 169 -2.24 12.21 -6.43
CA THR A 169 -1.73 11.19 -7.36
C THR A 169 -0.68 11.65 -8.36
N TYR A 170 -0.26 12.91 -8.39
CA TYR A 170 0.74 13.39 -9.37
C TYR A 170 2.05 12.59 -9.35
N ARG A 171 2.39 12.00 -8.20
CA ARG A 171 3.56 11.11 -8.00
C ARG A 171 3.58 9.90 -8.93
N GLY A 172 2.43 9.56 -9.53
CA GLY A 172 2.34 8.54 -10.57
C GLY A 172 3.08 8.93 -11.86
N PHE A 173 3.19 10.22 -12.17
CA PHE A 173 3.72 10.72 -13.45
C PHE A 173 4.72 11.89 -13.34
N ALA A 174 4.88 12.51 -12.18
CA ALA A 174 5.83 13.60 -11.95
C ALA A 174 6.47 13.52 -10.55
N THR A 175 7.66 14.08 -10.38
CA THR A 175 8.31 14.17 -9.06
C THR A 175 7.85 15.44 -8.33
N PRO A 176 7.92 15.48 -6.98
CA PRO A 176 7.60 16.71 -6.25
C PRO A 176 8.47 17.90 -6.67
N SER A 177 9.77 17.67 -6.89
CA SER A 177 10.70 18.72 -7.35
C SER A 177 10.31 19.26 -8.72
N ASP A 178 9.88 18.40 -9.64
CA ASP A 178 9.42 18.81 -10.97
C ASP A 178 8.16 19.69 -10.88
N VAL A 179 7.13 19.23 -10.14
CA VAL A 179 5.88 19.98 -9.96
C VAL A 179 6.13 21.33 -9.28
N ILE A 180 6.97 21.37 -8.25
CA ILE A 180 7.32 22.61 -7.54
C ILE A 180 8.07 23.58 -8.46
N SER A 181 9.05 23.08 -9.23
CA SER A 181 9.83 23.90 -10.17
C SER A 181 8.94 24.49 -11.27
N LYS A 182 8.04 23.69 -11.85
CA LYS A 182 7.09 24.12 -12.88
C LYS A 182 6.11 25.16 -12.34
N LEU A 183 5.57 24.97 -11.13
CA LEU A 183 4.69 25.96 -10.49
C LEU A 183 5.42 27.26 -10.16
N GLN A 184 6.68 27.19 -9.69
CA GLN A 184 7.51 28.37 -9.45
C GLN A 184 7.81 29.12 -10.74
N ARG A 185 8.15 28.40 -11.83
CA ARG A 185 8.39 28.99 -13.15
C ARG A 185 7.15 29.71 -13.67
N ARG A 186 6.00 29.03 -13.65
CA ARG A 186 4.71 29.58 -14.05
C ARG A 186 4.34 30.84 -13.24
N TYR A 187 4.49 30.79 -11.91
CA TYR A 187 4.26 31.96 -11.05
C TYR A 187 5.17 33.14 -11.42
N ARG A 188 6.47 32.89 -11.63
CA ARG A 188 7.46 33.94 -11.93
C ARG A 188 7.11 34.69 -13.22
N ILE A 189 6.76 33.96 -14.29
CA ILE A 189 6.46 34.54 -15.59
C ILE A 189 5.12 35.27 -15.57
N LEU A 190 4.06 34.61 -15.09
CA LEU A 190 2.70 35.16 -15.17
C LEU A 190 2.46 36.36 -14.23
N ARG A 191 3.33 36.54 -13.22
CA ARG A 191 3.26 37.72 -12.33
C ARG A 191 3.53 39.04 -13.06
N GLU A 192 4.23 39.01 -14.19
CA GLU A 192 4.54 40.20 -15.00
C GLU A 192 3.53 40.43 -16.12
N GLY A 193 2.52 39.55 -16.24
CA GLY A 193 1.50 39.56 -17.30
C GLY A 193 0.26 40.40 -17.01
N GLY A 194 -0.80 40.14 -17.77
CA GLY A 194 -2.10 40.81 -17.65
C GLY A 194 -2.93 40.35 -16.45
N ALA A 195 -4.16 40.86 -16.32
CA ALA A 195 -5.04 40.53 -15.18
C ALA A 195 -5.38 39.02 -15.07
N ALA A 196 -5.55 38.34 -16.20
CA ALA A 196 -5.76 36.89 -16.24
C ALA A 196 -4.51 36.13 -15.75
N ASP A 197 -3.33 36.56 -16.19
CA ASP A 197 -2.03 35.98 -15.81
C ASP A 197 -1.75 36.17 -14.32
N LEU A 198 -2.07 37.34 -13.76
CA LEU A 198 -1.95 37.59 -12.32
C LEU A 198 -2.82 36.63 -11.49
N THR A 199 -4.03 36.32 -11.98
CA THR A 199 -4.93 35.36 -11.33
C THR A 199 -4.35 33.94 -11.42
N ALA A 200 -3.87 33.54 -12.60
CA ALA A 200 -3.23 32.25 -12.81
C ALA A 200 -1.96 32.11 -11.95
N ALA A 201 -1.13 33.15 -11.85
CA ALA A 201 0.06 33.20 -11.00
C ALA A 201 -0.33 32.98 -9.53
N ARG A 202 -1.36 33.68 -9.04
CA ARG A 202 -1.86 33.51 -7.66
C ARG A 202 -2.31 32.08 -7.39
N ASN A 203 -3.03 31.47 -8.32
CA ASN A 203 -3.47 30.08 -8.16
C ASN A 203 -2.30 29.09 -8.23
N SER A 204 -1.28 29.36 -9.05
CA SER A 204 -0.05 28.54 -9.11
C SER A 204 0.69 28.53 -7.78
N ILE A 205 0.89 29.69 -7.14
CA ILE A 205 1.56 29.73 -5.83
C ILE A 205 0.70 29.10 -4.73
N GLN A 206 -0.63 29.21 -4.80
CA GLN A 206 -1.52 28.50 -3.89
C GLN A 206 -1.39 26.98 -4.04
N LEU A 207 -1.44 26.46 -5.27
CA LEU A 207 -1.26 25.04 -5.52
C LEU A 207 0.12 24.56 -5.06
N LEU A 208 1.18 25.35 -5.29
CA LEU A 208 2.53 25.03 -4.85
C LEU A 208 2.57 24.84 -3.33
N VAL A 209 2.02 25.78 -2.57
CA VAL A 209 1.98 25.66 -1.10
C VAL A 209 1.22 24.40 -0.66
N ARG A 210 0.17 24.00 -1.39
CA ARG A 210 -0.54 22.74 -1.15
C ARG A 210 0.30 21.51 -1.48
N VAL A 211 1.07 21.52 -2.57
CA VAL A 211 2.02 20.44 -2.92
C VAL A 211 3.03 20.27 -1.80
N VAL A 212 3.59 21.38 -1.29
CA VAL A 212 4.58 21.34 -0.20
C VAL A 212 3.98 20.86 1.12
N ALA A 213 2.73 21.27 1.43
CA ALA A 213 2.01 20.74 2.59
C ALA A 213 1.77 19.22 2.50
N GLY A 214 1.57 18.71 1.28
CA GLY A 214 1.35 17.29 0.98
C GLY A 214 2.61 16.46 0.75
N LEU A 215 3.82 16.99 0.97
CA LEU A 215 5.05 16.21 0.90
C LEU A 215 5.10 15.18 2.03
N SER A 216 5.62 14.00 1.73
CA SER A 216 6.07 13.09 2.79
C SER A 216 7.40 13.58 3.37
N SER A 217 7.68 13.21 4.61
CA SER A 217 8.95 13.55 5.26
C SER A 217 10.17 12.91 4.57
N VAL A 218 9.98 11.81 3.86
CA VAL A 218 11.03 11.10 3.11
C VAL A 218 11.32 11.80 1.77
N GLU A 219 10.36 12.54 1.20
CA GLU A 219 10.56 13.28 -0.06
C GLU A 219 11.38 14.56 0.11
N LEU A 220 11.64 14.99 1.35
CA LEU A 220 12.35 16.23 1.67
C LEU A 220 13.88 16.05 1.58
N GLU A 221 14.36 15.79 0.37
CA GLU A 221 15.78 15.64 0.05
C GLU A 221 16.53 17.01 0.06
N PRO A 222 17.87 17.02 0.24
CA PRO A 222 18.65 18.26 0.34
C PRO A 222 18.45 19.22 -0.84
N ASP A 223 18.39 18.71 -2.07
CA ASP A 223 18.19 19.54 -3.26
C ASP A 223 16.79 20.18 -3.29
N LEU A 224 15.77 19.44 -2.85
CA LEU A 224 14.41 19.96 -2.73
C LEU A 224 14.33 21.01 -1.62
N LEU A 225 15.04 20.82 -0.50
CA LEU A 225 15.13 21.83 0.57
C LEU A 225 15.79 23.12 0.08
N LEU A 226 16.82 23.03 -0.74
CA LEU A 226 17.45 24.20 -1.36
C LEU A 226 16.48 24.94 -2.28
N LEU A 227 15.78 24.21 -3.16
CA LEU A 227 14.74 24.77 -4.02
C LEU A 227 13.64 25.48 -3.22
N LEU A 228 13.16 24.84 -2.15
CA LEU A 228 12.11 25.39 -1.29
C LEU A 228 12.59 26.62 -0.51
N SER A 229 13.86 26.65 -0.09
CA SER A 229 14.46 27.79 0.59
C SER A 229 14.61 28.99 -0.36
N ASP A 230 15.07 28.76 -1.59
CA ASP A 230 15.12 29.78 -2.65
C ASP A 230 13.72 30.34 -2.94
N LEU A 231 12.72 29.47 -2.98
CA LEU A 231 11.34 29.88 -3.19
C LEU A 231 10.81 30.78 -2.06
N VAL A 232 11.05 30.41 -0.80
CA VAL A 232 10.69 31.25 0.36
C VAL A 232 11.36 32.62 0.23
N PHE A 233 12.65 32.66 -0.11
CA PHE A 233 13.39 33.91 -0.32
C PHE A 233 12.81 34.76 -1.46
N CYS A 234 12.48 34.15 -2.58
CA CYS A 234 11.82 34.82 -3.71
C CYS A 234 10.47 35.44 -3.32
N LEU A 235 9.66 34.74 -2.50
CA LEU A 235 8.38 35.26 -2.01
C LEU A 235 8.58 36.44 -1.04
N LEU A 236 9.61 36.39 -0.20
CA LEU A 236 9.95 37.49 0.72
C LEU A 236 10.36 38.75 -0.05
N ILE A 237 11.25 38.61 -1.05
CA ILE A 237 11.65 39.73 -1.91
C ILE A 237 10.44 40.26 -2.70
N GLY A 238 9.57 39.36 -3.16
CA GLY A 238 8.35 39.72 -3.89
C GLY A 238 7.25 40.35 -3.03
N GLY A 239 7.40 40.44 -1.71
CA GLY A 239 6.41 41.00 -0.80
C GLY A 239 5.24 40.07 -0.45
N GLU A 240 5.26 38.81 -0.87
CA GLU A 240 4.23 37.79 -0.62
C GLU A 240 4.39 37.14 0.77
N LEU A 241 4.40 37.97 1.81
CA LEU A 241 4.75 37.57 3.18
C LEU A 241 3.85 36.45 3.73
N GLY A 242 2.56 36.44 3.36
CA GLY A 242 1.60 35.43 3.79
C GLY A 242 1.95 34.03 3.26
N MET A 243 2.26 33.94 1.97
CA MET A 243 2.62 32.68 1.31
C MET A 243 4.01 32.21 1.75
N ALA A 244 4.97 33.13 1.88
CA ALA A 244 6.30 32.83 2.41
C ALA A 244 6.22 32.21 3.81
N ARG A 245 5.43 32.79 4.71
CA ARG A 245 5.22 32.27 6.07
C ARG A 245 4.59 30.88 6.06
N LEU A 246 3.56 30.67 5.24
CA LEU A 246 2.87 29.37 5.16
C LEU A 246 3.79 28.28 4.59
N LEU A 247 4.52 28.60 3.54
CA LEU A 247 5.51 27.70 2.93
C LEU A 247 6.61 27.33 3.93
N HIS A 248 7.19 28.32 4.61
CA HIS A 248 8.22 28.10 5.63
C HIS A 248 7.71 27.24 6.80
N ALA A 249 6.47 27.47 7.27
CA ALA A 249 5.86 26.65 8.32
C ALA A 249 5.69 25.18 7.89
N ASN A 250 5.25 24.95 6.64
CA ASN A 250 5.13 23.60 6.09
C ASN A 250 6.49 22.89 6.03
N ILE A 251 7.53 23.59 5.53
CA ILE A 251 8.90 23.06 5.46
C ILE A 251 9.40 22.64 6.84
N LEU A 252 9.28 23.52 7.85
CA LEU A 252 9.71 23.22 9.22
C LEU A 252 8.96 22.03 9.82
N SER A 253 7.65 21.93 9.58
CA SER A 253 6.86 20.78 10.04
C SER A 253 7.38 19.47 9.44
N LYS A 254 7.70 19.45 8.13
CA LYS A 254 8.22 18.26 7.45
C LYS A 254 9.64 17.91 7.87
N MET A 255 10.48 18.91 8.14
CA MET A 255 11.81 18.69 8.72
C MET A 255 11.73 18.07 10.11
N GLU A 256 10.80 18.52 10.95
CA GLU A 256 10.58 17.97 12.29
C GLU A 256 10.07 16.51 12.21
N GLU A 257 9.14 16.21 11.29
CA GLU A 257 8.70 14.83 11.01
C GLU A 257 9.89 13.94 10.59
N ARG A 258 10.71 14.42 9.65
CA ARG A 258 11.90 13.70 9.18
C ARG A 258 12.94 13.52 10.29
N TRP A 259 13.15 14.54 11.12
CA TRP A 259 14.03 14.46 12.28
C TRP A 259 13.54 13.44 13.31
N LYS A 260 12.24 13.34 13.55
CA LYS A 260 11.67 12.30 14.43
C LYS A 260 11.85 10.90 13.86
N LEU A 261 11.76 10.72 12.54
CA LEU A 261 11.99 9.42 11.90
C LEU A 261 13.46 9.00 11.98
N ILE A 262 14.39 9.88 11.61
CA ILE A 262 15.84 9.59 11.60
C ILE A 262 16.41 9.58 13.02
N GLY A 263 15.96 10.52 13.85
CA GLY A 263 16.47 10.82 15.17
C GLY A 263 15.65 10.23 16.32
N SER A 264 14.67 9.33 16.07
CA SER A 264 13.86 8.74 17.13
C SER A 264 14.77 8.11 18.21
N PRO A 265 14.77 8.64 19.45
CA PRO A 265 15.53 8.07 20.56
C PRO A 265 14.95 6.75 21.08
N GLN A 266 13.99 6.13 20.38
CA GLN A 266 13.60 4.74 20.64
C GLN A 266 14.77 3.77 20.42
N SER A 267 15.71 4.10 19.52
CA SER A 267 16.99 3.40 19.36
C SER A 267 17.96 3.63 20.54
N LEU A 268 17.82 4.75 21.25
CA LEU A 268 18.71 5.18 22.34
C LEU A 268 18.14 4.92 23.74
N ARG A 269 16.99 4.24 23.88
CA ARG A 269 16.58 3.73 25.20
C ARG A 269 17.65 2.73 25.64
N PRO A 270 18.33 2.95 26.79
CA PRO A 270 19.25 1.96 27.33
C PRO A 270 18.52 0.61 27.38
N LEU A 271 19.18 -0.50 27.06
CA LEU A 271 18.58 -1.84 27.22
C LEU A 271 17.99 -2.05 28.63
N ALA A 272 18.54 -1.37 29.64
CA ALA A 272 18.04 -1.35 31.01
C ALA A 272 16.65 -0.69 31.19
N ALA A 273 16.19 0.13 30.23
CA ALA A 273 14.86 0.76 30.22
C ALA A 273 13.79 -0.07 29.48
N LYS A 274 14.18 -1.13 28.76
CA LYS A 274 13.26 -2.22 28.39
C LYS A 274 13.11 -3.09 29.64
N GLY A 275 12.36 -2.57 30.61
CA GLY A 275 12.31 -3.12 31.94
C GLY A 275 12.03 -4.62 31.90
N VAL A 276 12.77 -5.37 32.72
CA VAL A 276 12.26 -6.61 33.33
C VAL A 276 11.15 -6.19 34.29
N ALA A 277 10.08 -5.60 33.77
CA ALA A 277 8.92 -5.28 34.55
C ALA A 277 8.24 -6.60 34.85
N ALA A 278 7.96 -6.86 36.13
CA ALA A 278 7.02 -7.90 36.50
C ALA A 278 5.72 -7.59 35.73
N ARG A 279 5.36 -8.43 34.75
CA ARG A 279 4.14 -8.20 33.95
C ARG A 279 2.97 -8.17 34.93
N PRO A 280 2.24 -7.05 35.05
CA PRO A 280 1.06 -7.03 35.88
C PRO A 280 0.02 -7.94 35.21
N GLY A 281 -0.20 -9.13 35.78
CA GLY A 281 -1.22 -10.07 35.32
C GLY A 281 -0.90 -10.88 34.06
N THR A 282 -1.86 -11.72 33.73
CA THR A 282 -1.93 -12.64 32.58
C THR A 282 -3.07 -12.24 31.66
N LEU A 283 -3.13 -12.78 30.44
CA LEU A 283 -4.20 -12.49 29.47
C LEU A 283 -5.62 -12.63 30.07
N LEU A 284 -5.79 -13.60 30.97
CA LEU A 284 -7.10 -13.92 31.54
C LEU A 284 -7.53 -12.94 32.64
N ASP A 285 -6.62 -12.13 33.19
CA ASP A 285 -6.89 -11.20 34.28
C ASP A 285 -7.59 -9.92 33.81
N PHE A 286 -7.37 -9.51 32.55
CA PHE A 286 -7.98 -8.32 31.95
C PHE A 286 -9.35 -8.62 31.34
N ARG A 287 -10.27 -7.65 31.24
CA ARG A 287 -11.53 -7.85 30.51
C ARG A 287 -11.26 -7.86 28.99
N SER A 288 -12.05 -8.63 28.25
CA SER A 288 -11.87 -8.73 26.78
C SER A 288 -12.16 -7.43 26.06
N GLN A 289 -13.03 -6.60 26.63
CA GLN A 289 -13.32 -5.26 26.12
C GLN A 289 -12.10 -4.35 26.27
N ASP A 290 -11.51 -4.28 27.47
CA ASP A 290 -10.36 -3.42 27.75
C ASP A 290 -9.17 -3.76 26.84
N LEU A 291 -8.88 -5.06 26.64
CA LEU A 291 -7.87 -5.51 25.69
C LEU A 291 -8.15 -5.03 24.26
N ALA A 292 -9.40 -5.08 23.80
CA ALA A 292 -9.79 -4.62 22.48
C ALA A 292 -9.68 -3.09 22.33
N GLU A 293 -10.04 -2.34 23.36
CA GLU A 293 -9.90 -0.88 23.40
C GLU A 293 -8.43 -0.46 23.34
N GLN A 294 -7.55 -1.12 24.10
CA GLN A 294 -6.12 -0.82 24.09
C GLN A 294 -5.43 -1.23 22.78
N LEU A 295 -5.80 -2.37 22.17
CA LEU A 295 -5.36 -2.72 20.81
C LEU A 295 -5.80 -1.66 19.78
N THR A 296 -7.03 -1.16 19.92
CA THR A 296 -7.58 -0.13 19.03
C THR A 296 -6.88 1.21 19.18
N LEU A 297 -6.50 1.60 20.40
CA LEU A 297 -5.67 2.78 20.62
C LEU A 297 -4.32 2.67 19.90
N LEU A 298 -3.63 1.53 20.05
CA LEU A 298 -2.33 1.31 19.39
C LEU A 298 -2.44 1.31 17.86
N ASP A 299 -3.41 0.59 17.31
CA ASP A 299 -3.67 0.59 15.87
C ASP A 299 -4.03 1.99 15.37
N SER A 300 -4.87 2.74 16.09
CA SER A 300 -5.31 4.07 15.70
C SER A 300 -4.14 5.06 15.65
N ASP A 301 -3.23 4.98 16.61
CA ASP A 301 -2.05 5.86 16.67
C ASP A 301 -1.13 5.63 15.48
N LEU A 302 -0.94 4.38 15.07
CA LEU A 302 -0.11 4.02 13.91
C LEU A 302 -0.84 4.35 12.60
N PHE A 303 -2.12 3.97 12.48
CA PHE A 303 -2.92 4.17 11.28
C PHE A 303 -3.00 5.64 10.87
N CYS A 304 -3.14 6.54 11.83
CA CYS A 304 -3.25 7.96 11.56
C CYS A 304 -1.90 8.65 11.22
N LYS A 305 -0.76 7.98 11.38
CA LYS A 305 0.53 8.49 10.90
C LYS A 305 0.75 8.21 9.41
N ILE A 306 0.06 7.20 8.85
CA ILE A 306 0.23 6.78 7.46
C ILE A 306 -0.14 7.92 6.52
N GLN A 307 0.81 8.34 5.69
CA GLN A 307 0.60 9.39 4.70
C GLN A 307 0.16 8.78 3.36
N LEU A 308 -0.79 9.41 2.66
CA LEU A 308 -1.27 8.91 1.36
C LEU A 308 -0.16 8.69 0.30
N PRO A 309 0.88 9.54 0.21
CA PRO A 309 2.02 9.27 -0.69
C PRO A 309 2.68 7.92 -0.44
N GLU A 310 2.82 7.50 0.82
CA GLU A 310 3.42 6.21 1.18
C GLU A 310 2.60 5.04 0.62
N VAL A 311 1.27 5.15 0.70
CA VAL A 311 0.33 4.12 0.24
C VAL A 311 0.26 4.08 -1.30
N LEU A 312 0.24 5.25 -1.95
CA LEU A 312 0.28 5.34 -3.41
C LEU A 312 1.57 4.73 -3.97
N LEU A 313 2.73 5.13 -3.45
CA LEU A 313 4.03 4.66 -3.92
C LEU A 313 4.26 3.18 -3.61
N TRP A 314 3.67 2.67 -2.52
CA TRP A 314 3.72 1.24 -2.19
C TRP A 314 3.20 0.38 -3.34
N SER A 315 2.16 0.82 -4.06
CA SER A 315 1.57 0.08 -5.18
C SER A 315 2.52 -0.10 -6.37
N LYS A 316 3.56 0.75 -6.47
CA LYS A 316 4.56 0.77 -7.54
C LYS A 316 5.89 0.15 -7.09
N GLU A 317 6.36 0.49 -5.89
CA GLU A 317 7.76 0.28 -5.50
C GLU A 317 7.94 -0.74 -4.37
N GLN A 318 6.95 -0.89 -3.48
CA GLN A 318 7.03 -1.73 -2.28
C GLN A 318 8.32 -1.50 -1.47
N ASN A 319 8.66 -0.23 -1.29
CA ASN A 319 9.89 0.21 -0.63
C ASN A 319 9.59 0.65 0.81
N GLU A 320 10.12 -0.11 1.77
CA GLU A 320 9.93 0.12 3.21
C GLU A 320 10.50 1.47 3.69
N GLU A 321 11.61 1.92 3.11
CA GLU A 321 12.26 3.20 3.46
C GLU A 321 11.46 4.41 2.97
N ARG A 322 10.76 4.26 1.84
CA ARG A 322 9.88 5.30 1.28
C ARG A 322 8.47 5.31 1.87
N SER A 323 8.11 4.26 2.59
CA SER A 323 6.79 4.10 3.23
C SER A 323 6.93 3.70 4.71
N PRO A 324 7.66 4.47 5.55
CA PRO A 324 8.02 4.06 6.90
C PRO A 324 6.84 3.86 7.85
N HIS A 325 5.80 4.70 7.78
CA HIS A 325 4.64 4.57 8.67
C HIS A 325 3.74 3.41 8.24
N LEU A 326 3.62 3.17 6.92
CA LEU A 326 2.95 1.99 6.40
C LEU A 326 3.67 0.70 6.83
N THR A 327 5.01 0.70 6.77
CA THR A 327 5.86 -0.40 7.25
C THR A 327 5.67 -0.62 8.76
N GLU A 328 5.69 0.44 9.57
CA GLU A 328 5.46 0.37 11.03
C GLU A 328 4.09 -0.25 11.34
N PHE A 329 3.03 0.19 10.65
CA PHE A 329 1.67 -0.34 10.83
C PHE A 329 1.54 -1.81 10.44
N THR A 330 2.12 -2.23 9.32
CA THR A 330 2.09 -3.63 8.87
C THR A 330 2.96 -4.54 9.74
N GLN A 331 4.10 -4.03 10.24
CA GLN A 331 4.91 -4.75 11.21
C GLN A 331 4.18 -4.92 12.54
N HIS A 332 3.47 -3.90 13.02
CA HIS A 332 2.63 -4.00 14.22
C HIS A 332 1.57 -5.10 14.07
N PHE A 333 0.86 -5.14 12.93
CA PHE A 333 -0.10 -6.22 12.62
C PHE A 333 0.55 -7.61 12.77
N ASN A 334 1.75 -7.79 12.23
CA ASN A 334 2.47 -9.06 12.29
C ASN A 334 2.91 -9.40 13.72
N ASN A 335 3.45 -8.44 14.47
CA ASN A 335 3.88 -8.62 15.86
C ASN A 335 2.70 -9.07 16.75
N VAL A 336 1.53 -8.41 16.62
CA VAL A 336 0.31 -8.82 17.32
C VAL A 336 -0.07 -10.26 16.95
N SER A 337 -0.02 -10.62 15.66
CA SER A 337 -0.36 -11.98 15.21
C SER A 337 0.59 -13.03 15.78
N PHE A 338 1.91 -12.81 15.72
CA PHE A 338 2.90 -13.72 16.32
C PHE A 338 2.79 -13.78 17.84
N TRP A 339 2.51 -12.66 18.51
CA TRP A 339 2.30 -12.63 19.95
C TRP A 339 1.08 -13.46 20.36
N VAL A 340 -0.06 -13.32 19.67
CA VAL A 340 -1.26 -14.15 19.91
C VAL A 340 -0.93 -15.64 19.74
N ARG A 341 -0.23 -16.01 18.66
CA ARG A 341 0.20 -17.41 18.43
C ARG A 341 1.02 -17.94 19.60
N SER A 342 1.97 -17.13 20.06
CA SER A 342 2.88 -17.46 21.16
C SER A 342 2.15 -17.62 22.48
N VAL A 343 1.29 -16.66 22.84
CA VAL A 343 0.49 -16.69 24.07
C VAL A 343 -0.39 -17.94 24.15
N VAL A 344 -1.01 -18.34 23.04
CA VAL A 344 -1.83 -19.56 23.00
C VAL A 344 -0.96 -20.82 23.07
N ILE A 345 0.07 -20.94 22.23
CA ILE A 345 0.80 -22.21 22.11
C ILE A 345 1.68 -22.54 23.32
N LEU A 346 2.12 -21.51 24.06
CA LEU A 346 2.96 -21.66 25.25
C LEU A 346 2.20 -22.22 26.46
N GLN A 347 0.87 -22.34 26.41
CA GLN A 347 0.14 -22.99 27.50
C GLN A 347 0.34 -24.50 27.46
N ASP A 348 0.83 -25.08 28.56
CA ASP A 348 1.16 -26.50 28.66
C ASP A 348 -0.07 -27.41 28.47
N LYS A 349 -1.18 -27.06 29.12
CA LYS A 349 -2.41 -27.86 29.13
C LYS A 349 -3.36 -27.47 28.00
N ALA A 350 -3.96 -28.46 27.35
CA ALA A 350 -4.94 -28.26 26.29
C ALA A 350 -6.12 -27.38 26.73
N GLN A 351 -6.61 -27.58 27.96
CA GLN A 351 -7.70 -26.78 28.52
C GLN A 351 -7.33 -25.31 28.70
N ASP A 352 -6.07 -25.00 29.00
CA ASP A 352 -5.63 -23.62 29.17
C ASP A 352 -5.40 -22.95 27.81
N ARG A 353 -4.89 -23.69 26.81
CA ARG A 353 -4.89 -23.24 25.39
C ARG A 353 -6.28 -22.86 24.92
N GLU A 354 -7.26 -23.72 25.19
CA GLU A 354 -8.67 -23.52 24.86
C GLU A 354 -9.22 -22.22 25.49
N LYS A 355 -8.94 -21.97 26.78
CA LYS A 355 -9.35 -20.73 27.47
C LYS A 355 -8.74 -19.48 26.82
N HIS A 356 -7.47 -19.52 26.43
CA HIS A 356 -6.79 -18.39 25.79
C HIS A 356 -7.36 -18.12 24.38
N LEU A 357 -7.61 -19.19 23.60
CA LEU A 357 -8.25 -19.05 22.30
C LEU A 357 -9.65 -18.43 22.45
N LEU A 358 -10.49 -18.96 23.34
CA LEU A 358 -11.82 -18.40 23.66
C LEU A 358 -11.75 -16.94 24.14
N LYS A 359 -10.70 -16.58 24.89
CA LYS A 359 -10.47 -15.20 25.33
C LYS A 359 -10.25 -14.27 24.13
N PHE A 360 -9.42 -14.68 23.16
CA PHE A 360 -9.19 -13.92 21.93
C PHE A 360 -10.44 -13.85 21.04
N LEU A 361 -11.24 -14.91 20.94
CA LEU A 361 -12.54 -14.86 20.26
C LEU A 361 -13.47 -13.79 20.87
N LYS A 362 -13.45 -13.62 22.20
CA LYS A 362 -14.20 -12.54 22.87
C LYS A 362 -13.62 -11.16 22.54
N VAL A 363 -12.29 -11.02 22.54
CA VAL A 363 -11.62 -9.76 22.15
C VAL A 363 -12.00 -9.36 20.71
N MET A 364 -11.96 -10.31 19.76
CA MET A 364 -12.38 -10.09 18.37
C MET A 364 -13.82 -9.59 18.25
N LYS A 365 -14.75 -10.11 19.05
CA LYS A 365 -16.14 -9.61 19.08
C LYS A 365 -16.21 -8.13 19.52
N HIS A 366 -15.35 -7.70 20.43
CA HIS A 366 -15.26 -6.28 20.83
C HIS A 366 -14.57 -5.43 19.75
N LEU A 367 -13.50 -5.91 19.14
CA LEU A 367 -12.85 -5.24 18.01
C LEU A 367 -13.80 -4.99 16.84
N ARG A 368 -14.68 -5.97 16.56
CA ARG A 368 -15.74 -5.82 15.54
C ARG A 368 -16.73 -4.70 15.85
N LYS A 369 -17.07 -4.50 17.13
CA LYS A 369 -17.94 -3.41 17.59
C LYS A 369 -17.25 -2.04 17.56
N LEU A 370 -15.93 -2.03 17.71
CA LEU A 370 -15.09 -0.83 17.63
C LEU A 370 -14.71 -0.48 16.17
N ASN A 371 -15.22 -1.21 15.17
CA ASN A 371 -14.80 -1.09 13.77
C ASN A 371 -13.27 -1.15 13.56
N ASN A 372 -12.56 -1.87 14.45
CA ASN A 372 -11.14 -2.15 14.28
C ASN A 372 -10.97 -3.49 13.54
N PHE A 373 -10.99 -3.42 12.22
CA PHE A 373 -10.78 -4.59 11.37
C PHE A 373 -9.33 -5.04 11.33
N ASN A 374 -8.38 -4.13 11.56
CA ASN A 374 -6.95 -4.44 11.54
C ASN A 374 -6.57 -5.45 12.62
N SER A 375 -6.79 -5.10 13.90
CA SER A 375 -6.54 -6.04 15.00
C SER A 375 -7.44 -7.28 14.94
N TYR A 376 -8.69 -7.13 14.48
CA TYR A 376 -9.58 -8.29 14.30
C TYR A 376 -8.92 -9.33 13.39
N LEU A 377 -8.39 -8.92 12.24
CA LEU A 377 -7.73 -9.82 11.30
C LEU A 377 -6.33 -10.23 11.75
N SER A 378 -5.63 -9.39 12.52
CA SER A 378 -4.36 -9.79 13.14
C SER A 378 -4.56 -11.00 14.06
N ILE A 379 -5.54 -10.93 14.96
CA ILE A 379 -5.91 -12.04 15.85
C ILE A 379 -6.45 -13.22 15.04
N LEU A 380 -7.33 -13.00 14.06
CA LEU A 380 -7.86 -14.09 13.23
C LEU A 380 -6.74 -14.85 12.51
N SER A 381 -5.80 -14.14 11.89
CA SER A 381 -4.63 -14.73 11.21
C SER A 381 -3.70 -15.50 12.15
N ALA A 382 -3.72 -15.16 13.44
CA ALA A 382 -3.00 -15.90 14.47
C ALA A 382 -3.71 -17.21 14.78
N LEU A 383 -5.01 -17.14 15.13
CA LEU A 383 -5.80 -18.30 15.52
C LEU A 383 -5.99 -19.31 14.39
N ASP A 384 -6.04 -18.81 13.15
CA ASP A 384 -6.13 -19.64 11.95
C ASP A 384 -4.75 -20.12 11.46
N SER A 385 -3.63 -19.71 12.06
CA SER A 385 -2.30 -20.13 11.60
C SER A 385 -2.07 -21.65 11.68
N ALA A 386 -1.23 -22.19 10.80
CA ALA A 386 -0.96 -23.63 10.73
C ALA A 386 -0.54 -24.27 12.08
N PRO A 387 0.31 -23.63 12.93
CA PRO A 387 0.65 -24.17 14.25
C PRO A 387 -0.54 -24.33 15.20
N LEU A 388 -1.54 -23.45 15.14
CA LEU A 388 -2.72 -23.51 16.01
C LEU A 388 -3.87 -24.33 15.40
N ARG A 389 -4.16 -24.17 14.11
CA ARG A 389 -5.24 -24.86 13.39
C ARG A 389 -5.14 -26.38 13.47
N ARG A 390 -3.91 -26.91 13.55
CA ARG A 390 -3.66 -28.34 13.65
C ARG A 390 -3.89 -28.93 15.04
N LEU A 391 -3.99 -28.14 16.10
CA LEU A 391 -4.27 -28.65 17.45
C LEU A 391 -5.72 -29.13 17.56
N ASP A 392 -6.02 -29.93 18.58
CA ASP A 392 -7.39 -30.40 18.82
C ASP A 392 -8.16 -29.38 19.67
N TRP A 393 -9.19 -28.78 19.09
CA TRP A 393 -10.06 -27.77 19.71
C TRP A 393 -11.47 -28.33 19.93
N GLN A 394 -12.19 -27.82 20.93
CA GLN A 394 -13.60 -28.17 21.11
C GLN A 394 -14.43 -27.78 19.87
N ARG A 395 -15.43 -28.59 19.53
CA ARG A 395 -16.26 -28.39 18.33
C ARG A 395 -16.87 -26.98 18.29
N SER A 396 -17.45 -26.52 19.41
CA SER A 396 -18.02 -25.18 19.55
C SER A 396 -17.03 -24.04 19.31
N THR A 397 -15.76 -24.27 19.65
CA THR A 397 -14.69 -23.28 19.49
C THR A 397 -14.21 -23.21 18.06
N ALA A 398 -14.10 -24.36 17.40
CA ALA A 398 -13.82 -24.43 15.97
C ALA A 398 -14.94 -23.76 15.16
N GLU A 399 -16.21 -24.06 15.47
CA GLU A 399 -17.38 -23.40 14.85
C GLU A 399 -17.36 -21.89 15.07
N SER A 400 -17.07 -21.41 16.29
CA SER A 400 -16.96 -19.98 16.56
C SER A 400 -15.84 -19.29 15.77
N LEU A 401 -14.71 -19.98 15.54
CA LEU A 401 -13.60 -19.46 14.74
C LEU A 401 -13.94 -19.46 13.23
N GLU A 402 -14.67 -20.46 12.76
CA GLU A 402 -15.18 -20.54 11.39
C GLU A 402 -16.18 -19.41 11.10
N ASP A 403 -17.12 -19.17 12.03
CA ASP A 403 -18.06 -18.05 11.96
C ASP A 403 -17.34 -16.70 11.83
N MET A 404 -16.27 -16.48 12.61
CA MET A 404 -15.46 -15.26 12.52
C MET A 404 -14.63 -15.19 11.24
N SER A 405 -14.21 -16.33 10.68
CA SER A 405 -13.51 -16.40 9.40
C SER A 405 -14.40 -15.99 8.22
N SER A 406 -15.71 -16.18 8.33
CA SER A 406 -16.67 -15.84 7.26
C SER A 406 -16.61 -14.37 6.82
N LEU A 407 -16.19 -13.46 7.69
CA LEU A 407 -16.05 -12.03 7.37
C LEU A 407 -15.04 -11.80 6.24
N ILE A 408 -13.93 -12.55 6.23
CA ILE A 408 -12.82 -12.39 5.27
C ILE A 408 -12.82 -13.49 4.21
N ASP A 409 -13.96 -14.14 4.00
CA ASP A 409 -14.08 -15.15 2.95
C ASP A 409 -13.74 -14.56 1.58
N SER A 410 -12.90 -15.27 0.84
CA SER A 410 -12.37 -14.79 -0.44
C SER A 410 -13.40 -14.74 -1.58
N SER A 411 -14.60 -15.30 -1.37
CA SER A 411 -15.66 -15.33 -2.37
C SER A 411 -16.03 -13.92 -2.84
N SER A 412 -16.22 -13.79 -4.15
CA SER A 412 -16.60 -12.52 -4.79
C SER A 412 -15.69 -11.34 -4.40
N SER A 413 -14.37 -11.57 -4.28
CA SER A 413 -13.39 -10.54 -3.91
C SER A 413 -13.63 -9.95 -2.53
N PHE A 414 -13.77 -10.81 -1.51
CA PHE A 414 -13.96 -10.40 -0.11
C PHE A 414 -15.23 -9.58 0.12
N ARG A 415 -16.34 -9.96 -0.54
CA ARG A 415 -17.60 -9.21 -0.53
C ARG A 415 -18.13 -8.94 0.88
N ALA A 416 -18.08 -9.94 1.77
CA ALA A 416 -18.58 -9.82 3.14
C ALA A 416 -17.82 -8.72 3.92
N TYR A 417 -16.49 -8.74 3.86
CA TYR A 417 -15.65 -7.70 4.45
C TYR A 417 -15.91 -6.33 3.83
N ARG A 418 -16.00 -6.24 2.50
CA ARG A 418 -16.23 -4.96 1.81
C ARG A 418 -17.58 -4.35 2.17
N ALA A 419 -18.63 -5.16 2.27
CA ALA A 419 -19.93 -4.71 2.73
C ALA A 419 -19.86 -4.20 4.18
N ALA A 420 -19.22 -4.99 5.06
CA ALA A 420 -18.99 -4.60 6.45
C ALA A 420 -18.20 -3.30 6.61
N LEU A 421 -17.20 -3.06 5.76
CA LEU A 421 -16.40 -1.84 5.77
C LEU A 421 -17.21 -0.64 5.25
N ALA A 422 -18.04 -0.84 4.22
CA ALA A 422 -18.90 0.21 3.67
C ALA A 422 -20.02 0.63 4.65
N GLU A 423 -20.49 -0.30 5.49
CA GLU A 423 -21.49 -0.05 6.54
C GLU A 423 -20.88 0.52 7.84
N ALA A 424 -19.55 0.50 7.97
CA ALA A 424 -18.89 0.93 9.20
C ALA A 424 -18.90 2.47 9.33
N GLU A 425 -19.56 2.96 10.37
CA GLU A 425 -19.48 4.37 10.76
C GLU A 425 -18.11 4.67 11.41
N PRO A 426 -17.48 5.81 11.09
CA PRO A 426 -16.27 6.25 11.80
C PRO A 426 -16.52 6.41 13.32
N PRO A 427 -15.47 6.26 14.16
CA PRO A 427 -14.09 5.90 13.81
C PRO A 427 -13.97 4.42 13.39
N CYS A 428 -13.11 4.15 12.41
CA CYS A 428 -12.93 2.81 11.83
C CYS A 428 -11.47 2.62 11.36
N ILE A 429 -10.90 1.45 11.63
CA ILE A 429 -9.56 1.07 11.16
C ILE A 429 -9.71 -0.08 10.16
N PRO A 430 -9.58 0.19 8.84
CA PRO A 430 -9.68 -0.85 7.83
C PRO A 430 -8.48 -1.79 7.86
N TYR A 431 -8.66 -2.99 7.30
CA TYR A 431 -7.56 -3.84 6.91
C TYR A 431 -6.87 -3.31 5.65
N LEU A 432 -5.65 -2.80 5.82
CA LEU A 432 -4.88 -2.21 4.72
C LEU A 432 -4.51 -3.20 3.62
N GLY A 433 -4.40 -4.50 3.90
CA GLY A 433 -4.03 -5.50 2.89
C GLY A 433 -4.95 -5.47 1.66
N LEU A 434 -6.26 -5.27 1.86
CA LEU A 434 -7.22 -5.18 0.75
C LEU A 434 -7.16 -3.82 0.03
N ILE A 435 -6.94 -2.72 0.76
CA ILE A 435 -6.77 -1.39 0.16
C ILE A 435 -5.52 -1.38 -0.74
N LEU A 436 -4.41 -1.94 -0.26
CA LEU A 436 -3.17 -2.08 -1.03
C LEU A 436 -3.37 -3.00 -2.23
N GLN A 437 -4.10 -4.10 -2.09
CA GLN A 437 -4.43 -4.99 -3.20
C GLN A 437 -5.22 -4.24 -4.30
N ASP A 438 -6.21 -3.42 -3.92
CA ASP A 438 -7.00 -2.65 -4.88
C ASP A 438 -6.15 -1.61 -5.61
N LEU A 439 -5.28 -0.89 -4.89
CA LEU A 439 -4.34 0.05 -5.50
C LEU A 439 -3.36 -0.64 -6.45
N THR A 440 -2.82 -1.81 -6.08
CA THR A 440 -1.97 -2.60 -6.96
C THR A 440 -2.74 -3.09 -8.19
N PHE A 441 -4.01 -3.48 -8.04
CA PHE A 441 -4.85 -3.87 -9.17
C PHE A 441 -5.05 -2.70 -10.15
N VAL A 442 -5.37 -1.51 -9.66
CA VAL A 442 -5.48 -0.30 -10.49
C VAL A 442 -4.13 0.04 -11.15
N HIS A 443 -3.03 -0.06 -10.40
CA HIS A 443 -1.69 0.25 -10.91
C HIS A 443 -1.26 -0.67 -12.05
N LEU A 444 -1.48 -1.98 -11.91
CA LEU A 444 -1.08 -2.99 -12.91
C LEU A 444 -2.10 -3.13 -14.05
N GLY A 445 -3.38 -2.86 -13.79
CA GLY A 445 -4.46 -3.02 -14.76
C GLY A 445 -4.61 -1.87 -15.73
N ASN A 446 -4.07 -0.69 -15.41
CA ASN A 446 -4.20 0.52 -16.25
C ASN A 446 -2.82 1.05 -16.64
N PRO A 447 -2.58 1.39 -17.92
CA PRO A 447 -1.31 1.98 -18.35
C PRO A 447 -1.13 3.40 -17.77
N ASP A 448 0.12 3.80 -17.55
CA ASP A 448 0.46 5.15 -17.06
C ASP A 448 0.15 6.25 -18.09
N THR A 449 0.21 5.90 -19.38
CA THR A 449 -0.12 6.79 -20.50
C THR A 449 -1.16 6.16 -21.43
N LEU A 450 -1.93 7.02 -22.11
CA LEU A 450 -2.87 6.66 -23.16
C LEU A 450 -2.41 7.27 -24.48
N THR A 451 -2.53 6.51 -25.57
CA THR A 451 -2.39 7.05 -26.91
C THR A 451 -3.67 7.79 -27.29
N THR A 452 -3.56 9.10 -27.51
CA THR A 452 -4.66 9.99 -27.87
C THR A 452 -4.42 10.58 -29.25
N SER A 453 -5.38 11.36 -29.77
CA SER A 453 -5.19 12.16 -30.99
C SER A 453 -4.08 13.21 -30.83
N LEU A 454 -3.72 13.57 -29.60
CA LEU A 454 -2.66 14.52 -29.24
C LEU A 454 -1.35 13.82 -28.86
N GLY A 455 -1.20 12.52 -29.17
CA GLY A 455 -0.02 11.72 -28.82
C GLY A 455 -0.17 10.95 -27.51
N SER A 456 0.97 10.49 -26.96
CA SER A 456 1.02 9.79 -25.67
C SER A 456 0.81 10.79 -24.54
N LYS A 457 -0.27 10.64 -23.78
CA LYS A 457 -0.67 11.56 -22.70
C LYS A 457 -0.86 10.78 -21.39
N VAL A 458 -0.65 11.43 -20.24
CA VAL A 458 -0.81 10.80 -18.92
C VAL A 458 -2.25 10.33 -18.74
N ASN A 459 -2.44 9.11 -18.24
CA ASN A 459 -3.74 8.54 -17.94
C ASN A 459 -4.31 9.11 -16.63
N PHE A 460 -5.09 10.18 -16.72
CA PHE A 460 -5.71 10.77 -15.53
C PHE A 460 -6.89 9.94 -15.01
N SER A 461 -7.54 9.11 -15.84
CA SER A 461 -8.54 8.15 -15.36
C SER A 461 -7.95 7.12 -14.40
N LYS A 462 -6.69 6.69 -14.62
CA LYS A 462 -5.95 5.86 -13.64
C LYS A 462 -5.71 6.61 -12.34
N CYS A 463 -5.27 7.86 -12.43
CA CYS A 463 -5.07 8.75 -11.28
C CYS A 463 -6.37 8.89 -10.46
N TRP A 464 -7.51 9.09 -11.13
CA TRP A 464 -8.81 9.19 -10.48
C TRP A 464 -9.22 7.92 -9.74
N GLN A 465 -9.02 6.74 -10.34
CA GLN A 465 -9.28 5.46 -9.65
C GLN A 465 -8.42 5.29 -8.40
N GLN A 466 -7.13 5.64 -8.48
CA GLN A 466 -6.22 5.62 -7.31
C GLN A 466 -6.67 6.64 -6.25
N PHE A 467 -7.06 7.84 -6.66
CA PHE A 467 -7.58 8.88 -5.78
C PHE A 467 -8.80 8.40 -5.00
N ASN A 468 -9.78 7.76 -5.62
CA ASN A 468 -10.99 7.28 -4.92
C ASN A 468 -10.66 6.29 -3.80
N ILE A 469 -9.68 5.41 -4.02
CA ILE A 469 -9.24 4.46 -2.99
C ILE A 469 -8.53 5.20 -1.85
N LEU A 470 -7.62 6.13 -2.19
CA LEU A 470 -6.88 6.91 -1.20
C LEU A 470 -7.77 7.89 -0.43
N ASP A 471 -8.80 8.45 -1.06
CA ASP A 471 -9.75 9.35 -0.40
C ASP A 471 -10.66 8.59 0.57
N THR A 472 -11.02 7.35 0.23
CA THR A 472 -11.72 6.45 1.16
C THR A 472 -10.84 6.19 2.39
N LEU A 473 -9.55 5.89 2.20
CA LEU A 473 -8.59 5.73 3.29
C LEU A 473 -8.47 7.01 4.14
N ARG A 474 -8.37 8.17 3.49
CA ARG A 474 -8.35 9.49 4.15
C ARG A 474 -9.62 9.74 4.97
N GLY A 475 -10.77 9.28 4.51
CA GLY A 475 -12.05 9.33 5.23
C GLY A 475 -11.98 8.65 6.59
N PHE A 476 -11.41 7.44 6.65
CA PHE A 476 -11.26 6.68 7.89
C PHE A 476 -10.31 7.32 8.91
N GLN A 477 -9.37 8.18 8.46
CA GLN A 477 -8.42 8.87 9.34
C GLN A 477 -8.99 10.15 9.99
N ARG A 478 -10.19 10.62 9.58
CA ARG A 478 -10.75 11.91 10.03
C ARG A 478 -11.21 11.90 11.48
N GLU A 479 -11.87 10.83 11.91
CA GLU A 479 -12.41 10.69 13.26
C GLU A 479 -11.48 9.85 14.13
N ARG A 480 -11.27 10.29 15.37
CA ARG A 480 -10.39 9.63 16.34
C ARG A 480 -11.20 8.87 17.36
N TYR A 481 -10.64 7.74 17.81
CA TYR A 481 -11.19 7.01 18.95
C TYR A 481 -11.07 7.82 20.24
N SER A 482 -12.15 7.87 21.01
CA SER A 482 -12.17 8.48 22.35
C SER A 482 -12.07 7.38 23.40
N LEU A 483 -10.86 6.81 23.53
CA LEU A 483 -10.57 5.70 24.44
C LEU A 483 -9.52 6.13 25.48
N ALA A 484 -9.69 5.70 26.72
CA ALA A 484 -8.72 5.96 27.78
C ALA A 484 -7.59 4.94 27.71
N ARG A 485 -6.36 5.41 27.86
CA ARG A 485 -5.18 4.55 27.96
C ARG A 485 -5.16 3.83 29.31
N ASP A 486 -4.91 2.53 29.28
CA ASP A 486 -4.69 1.68 30.45
C ASP A 486 -3.23 1.22 30.47
N ASP A 487 -2.44 1.75 31.41
CA ASP A 487 -1.00 1.48 31.47
C ASP A 487 -0.66 0.06 31.93
N ASP A 488 -1.53 -0.61 32.68
CA ASP A 488 -1.32 -2.00 33.09
C ASP A 488 -1.44 -2.93 31.89
N ILE A 489 -2.47 -2.74 31.06
CA ILE A 489 -2.65 -3.51 29.81
C ILE A 489 -1.53 -3.19 28.81
N MET A 490 -1.12 -1.93 28.70
CA MET A 490 -0.02 -1.53 27.82
C MET A 490 1.30 -2.16 28.24
N SER A 491 1.57 -2.21 29.55
CA SER A 491 2.73 -2.92 30.10
C SER A 491 2.62 -4.44 29.88
N PHE A 492 1.41 -5.00 29.92
CA PHE A 492 1.18 -6.41 29.62
C PHE A 492 1.46 -6.77 28.15
N PHE A 493 1.05 -5.90 27.21
CA PHE A 493 1.36 -6.08 25.79
C PHE A 493 2.87 -6.03 25.51
N ASN A 494 3.60 -5.16 26.22
CA ASN A 494 5.05 -5.01 26.11
C ASN A 494 5.53 -4.90 24.65
N ASP A 495 4.94 -3.96 23.89
CA ASP A 495 5.20 -3.73 22.47
C ASP A 495 5.06 -4.98 21.57
N PHE A 496 4.40 -6.03 22.07
CA PHE A 496 4.28 -7.34 21.45
C PHE A 496 5.64 -7.99 21.13
N SER A 497 6.75 -7.56 21.75
CA SER A 497 8.10 -8.03 21.39
C SER A 497 8.37 -9.48 21.78
N ASP A 498 7.58 -10.02 22.70
CA ASP A 498 7.85 -11.29 23.36
C ASP A 498 7.12 -12.44 22.66
N HIS A 499 7.35 -12.57 21.36
CA HIS A 499 6.79 -13.63 20.54
C HIS A 499 7.86 -14.60 20.03
N LEU A 500 7.45 -15.83 19.73
CA LEU A 500 8.30 -16.85 19.13
C LEU A 500 8.42 -16.63 17.61
N ALA A 501 9.53 -17.11 17.05
CA ALA A 501 9.70 -17.22 15.60
C ALA A 501 8.79 -18.31 15.01
N GLU A 502 8.53 -18.25 13.70
CA GLU A 502 7.62 -19.16 13.01
C GLU A 502 8.04 -20.63 13.15
N GLU A 503 9.33 -20.92 13.04
CA GLU A 503 9.88 -22.26 13.18
C GLU A 503 9.65 -22.81 14.59
N ALA A 504 9.89 -21.99 15.62
CA ALA A 504 9.68 -22.38 17.01
C ALA A 504 8.19 -22.64 17.31
N LEU A 505 7.28 -21.81 16.75
CA LEU A 505 5.83 -22.05 16.85
C LEU A 505 5.46 -23.40 16.22
N TRP A 506 6.01 -23.69 15.05
CA TRP A 506 5.75 -24.96 14.36
C TRP A 506 6.28 -26.17 15.14
N GLU A 507 7.50 -26.09 15.66
CA GLU A 507 8.12 -27.15 16.47
C GLU A 507 7.33 -27.42 17.75
N LEU A 508 6.91 -26.38 18.47
CA LEU A 508 6.06 -26.52 19.65
C LEU A 508 4.72 -27.18 19.30
N SER A 509 4.11 -26.79 18.18
CA SER A 509 2.89 -27.43 17.71
C SER A 509 3.10 -28.92 17.48
N LEU A 510 4.19 -29.31 16.81
CA LEU A 510 4.53 -30.72 16.57
C LEU A 510 4.77 -31.50 17.87
N ARG A 511 5.38 -30.86 18.86
CA ARG A 511 5.59 -31.45 20.19
C ARG A 511 4.25 -31.67 20.93
N ILE A 512 3.32 -30.71 20.85
CA ILE A 512 1.99 -30.81 21.47
C ILE A 512 1.16 -31.89 20.76
N ARG A 513 1.19 -31.90 19.43
CA ARG A 513 0.46 -32.86 18.60
C ARG A 513 1.37 -33.40 17.51
N PRO A 514 1.86 -34.65 17.59
CA PRO A 514 2.65 -35.26 16.52
C PRO A 514 1.86 -35.44 15.20
N ARG A 515 2.56 -35.52 14.05
CA ARG A 515 1.93 -35.63 12.71
C ARG A 515 0.93 -36.79 12.58
N ASN A 516 1.21 -37.93 13.20
CA ASN A 516 0.42 -39.15 13.06
C ASN A 516 -0.58 -39.37 14.21
N ALA A 517 -0.82 -38.36 15.05
CA ALA A 517 -1.77 -38.48 16.15
C ALA A 517 -3.23 -38.44 15.65
N PRO A 518 -4.07 -39.46 15.94
CA PRO A 518 -5.47 -39.46 15.56
C PRO A 518 -6.22 -38.27 16.21
N ARG A 519 -7.12 -37.62 15.47
CA ARG A 519 -7.95 -36.51 16.01
C ARG A 519 -8.85 -37.06 17.13
N ALA A 520 -8.73 -36.49 18.33
CA ALA A 520 -9.54 -36.91 19.48
C ALA A 520 -11.06 -36.66 19.30
N ASN A 521 -11.45 -35.74 18.41
CA ASN A 521 -12.82 -35.23 18.28
C ASN A 521 -13.68 -35.83 17.15
N GLN A 522 -13.36 -37.04 16.68
CA GLN A 522 -14.20 -37.81 15.74
C GLN A 522 -15.11 -38.87 16.42
N ARG A 523 -15.54 -38.62 17.67
CA ARG A 523 -16.61 -39.41 18.30
C ARG A 523 -17.80 -38.54 18.66
#